data_AF-A0A5D2ZZ14-F1
#
_entry.id   AF-A0A5D2ZZ14-F1
#
_cell.length_a   1.000
_cell.length_b   1.000
_cell.length_c   1.000
_cell.angle_alpha   90.00
_cell.angle_beta   90.00
_cell.angle_gamma   90.00
#
_symmetry.space_group_name_H-M   'P 1'
#
loop_
_entity.id
_entity.type
_entity.pdbx_description
1 polymer ?
#
loop_
_entity_poly.entity_id
_entity_poly.type
_entity_poly.pdbx_seq_one_letter_code
_entity_poly.pdbx_strand_id
1 'polypeptide(L)'
;MTTMTATATAPPCVAHLVSRSTARLQHSRAALLLHQNAAFRTKKTTKNNLSSRNTSSTIAAALPFELSPPPIDHDFLDSVTAEGAKVSEEGIIETFENDDEALDAFDNVVVVMDLSHFGRLRVSGDDRIQFLHNQTTANFECLSEGQGCETVFVTPTARTIDIAYAWIMKKAVLLVLSPETCGNITEMLNKYIFFADKVEIQDITKQTCLFALSGPKSSEVMANLNLGDLVGQPYGTNRHYNVNGMPVTVGVGNIISDEGFSLLMSPAAADSVWKTLLSQGAIPLGSNAWEKLRITQGRPAPGKELTNDFNVLEAGLWNSISLNKVFLLTGAKAREQIFHLALKNL
;
A
#
# COMPACT_ATOMS: atom_id res chain seq x y z
N MET A 1 -46.70 21.48 45.20
CA MET A 1 -45.66 22.09 44.36
C MET A 1 -44.36 21.37 44.66
N THR A 2 -43.78 20.83 43.60
CA THR A 2 -43.05 19.56 43.58
C THR A 2 -41.57 19.84 43.36
N THR A 3 -40.68 19.21 44.14
CA THR A 3 -39.26 19.06 43.77
C THR A 3 -38.87 17.61 44.05
N MET A 4 -38.97 16.77 43.02
CA MET A 4 -38.41 15.42 43.00
C MET A 4 -37.00 15.50 42.42
N THR A 5 -36.01 15.14 43.22
CA THR A 5 -34.63 14.86 42.81
C THR A 5 -34.54 13.44 42.27
N ALA A 6 -34.30 13.29 40.96
CA ALA A 6 -34.04 12.02 40.32
C ALA A 6 -32.52 11.85 40.11
N THR A 7 -31.92 10.96 40.89
CA THR A 7 -30.58 10.40 40.68
C THR A 7 -30.65 9.31 39.61
N ALA A 8 -30.06 9.55 38.44
CA ALA A 8 -29.92 8.56 37.38
C ALA A 8 -28.55 7.87 37.48
N THR A 9 -28.57 6.61 37.89
CA THR A 9 -27.45 5.66 37.82
C THR A 9 -27.35 5.07 36.42
N ALA A 10 -26.18 5.18 35.79
CA ALA A 10 -25.88 4.59 34.47
C ALA A 10 -25.62 3.07 34.60
N PRO A 11 -26.12 2.23 33.67
CA PRO A 11 -25.75 0.82 33.61
C PRO A 11 -24.46 0.62 32.77
N PRO A 12 -23.67 -0.43 33.02
CA PRO A 12 -22.45 -0.72 32.27
C PRO A 12 -22.78 -1.28 30.89
N CYS A 13 -22.15 -0.72 29.85
CA CYS A 13 -22.31 -1.16 28.47
C CYS A 13 -21.57 -2.48 28.26
N VAL A 14 -22.31 -3.53 27.91
CA VAL A 14 -21.83 -4.87 27.61
C VAL A 14 -21.35 -4.90 26.15
N ALA A 15 -20.07 -5.19 25.94
CA ALA A 15 -19.51 -5.43 24.63
C ALA A 15 -19.92 -6.83 24.12
N HIS A 16 -20.74 -6.87 23.07
CA HIS A 16 -20.98 -8.11 22.32
C HIS A 16 -19.81 -8.36 21.35
N LEU A 17 -18.91 -9.28 21.74
CA LEU A 17 -17.97 -9.94 20.85
C LEU A 17 -18.72 -10.96 19.99
N VAL A 18 -18.71 -10.77 18.67
CA VAL A 18 -18.97 -11.86 17.72
C VAL A 18 -17.62 -12.52 17.42
N SER A 19 -17.37 -13.66 18.05
CA SER A 19 -16.15 -14.44 17.84
C SER A 19 -16.20 -15.24 16.55
N ARG A 20 -15.13 -15.21 15.75
CA ARG A 20 -14.76 -16.33 14.88
C ARG A 20 -13.44 -16.94 15.39
N SER A 21 -13.59 -18.16 15.90
CA SER A 21 -12.64 -19.28 16.06
C SER A 21 -11.13 -18.98 16.20
N THR A 22 -10.56 -19.27 17.38
CA THR A 22 -9.11 -19.46 17.56
C THR A 22 -8.82 -20.91 17.92
N ALA A 23 -8.01 -21.58 17.09
CA ALA A 23 -7.35 -22.83 17.42
C ALA A 23 -6.05 -22.55 18.20
N ARG A 24 -5.73 -23.49 19.08
CA ARG A 24 -4.79 -23.43 20.20
C ARG A 24 -3.39 -23.94 19.79
N LEU A 25 -2.36 -23.59 20.60
CA LEU A 25 -1.01 -24.20 20.82
C LEU A 25 0.15 -23.27 20.42
N GLN A 26 1.34 -23.26 21.03
CA GLN A 26 1.85 -23.52 22.38
C GLN A 26 3.29 -22.91 22.43
N HIS A 27 3.75 -22.57 23.64
CA HIS A 27 5.07 -22.09 24.07
C HIS A 27 6.33 -22.27 23.18
N SER A 28 7.24 -21.27 23.21
CA SER A 28 8.66 -21.51 23.56
C SER A 28 9.38 -20.24 24.06
N ARG A 29 10.23 -20.42 25.08
CA ARG A 29 11.15 -19.44 25.71
C ARG A 29 12.55 -19.58 25.10
N ALA A 30 13.40 -18.56 25.34
CA ALA A 30 14.88 -18.52 25.29
C ALA A 30 15.43 -17.68 24.12
N ALA A 31 16.56 -16.98 24.23
CA ALA A 31 17.38 -16.54 25.36
C ALA A 31 18.30 -15.41 24.85
N LEU A 32 18.63 -14.53 25.78
CA LEU A 32 19.55 -13.41 25.66
C LEU A 32 20.99 -13.92 25.50
N LEU A 33 21.75 -13.49 24.49
CA LEU A 33 23.21 -13.61 24.49
C LEU A 33 23.88 -12.37 23.88
N LEU A 34 24.56 -11.65 24.78
CA LEU A 34 25.53 -10.59 24.53
C LEU A 34 26.72 -11.14 23.74
N HIS A 35 27.24 -10.36 22.79
CA HIS A 35 28.63 -10.51 22.34
C HIS A 35 29.38 -9.18 22.43
N GLN A 36 30.50 -9.26 23.13
CA GLN A 36 31.43 -8.20 23.44
C GLN A 36 32.41 -7.99 22.28
N ASN A 37 32.79 -6.73 22.10
CA ASN A 37 33.89 -6.28 21.25
C ASN A 37 35.25 -6.78 21.77
N ALA A 38 36.14 -7.16 20.86
CA ALA A 38 37.57 -7.15 21.11
C ALA A 38 38.32 -6.70 19.86
N ALA A 39 39.07 -5.61 20.01
CA ALA A 39 39.88 -4.98 19.00
C ALA A 39 41.38 -5.26 19.22
N PHE A 40 42.14 -5.12 18.14
CA PHE A 40 43.58 -4.83 18.06
C PHE A 40 44.60 -5.86 18.56
N ARG A 41 45.44 -6.34 17.63
CA ARG A 41 46.88 -6.45 17.87
C ARG A 41 47.71 -6.23 16.60
N THR A 42 48.59 -5.24 16.67
CA THR A 42 49.63 -4.89 15.70
C THR A 42 50.98 -5.51 16.11
N LYS A 43 51.84 -5.88 15.15
CA LYS A 43 53.19 -5.28 14.95
C LYS A 43 54.09 -6.03 13.94
N LYS A 44 54.64 -5.20 13.04
CA LYS A 44 56.02 -5.09 12.50
C LYS A 44 56.69 -6.29 11.82
N THR A 45 56.87 -6.25 10.49
CA THR A 45 58.00 -5.69 9.69
C THR A 45 59.36 -6.37 9.83
N THR A 46 59.80 -6.95 8.71
CA THR A 46 61.23 -7.02 8.31
C THR A 46 61.32 -6.72 6.81
N LYS A 47 62.16 -5.73 6.49
CA LYS A 47 62.49 -5.24 5.14
C LYS A 47 63.47 -6.21 4.44
N ASN A 48 63.42 -6.27 3.11
CA ASN A 48 64.60 -6.08 2.28
C ASN A 48 64.22 -5.57 0.88
N ASN A 49 64.88 -4.48 0.49
CA ASN A 49 64.77 -3.78 -0.78
C ASN A 49 65.71 -4.43 -1.82
N LEU A 50 65.30 -4.45 -3.09
CA LEU A 50 65.94 -3.72 -4.21
C LEU A 50 65.39 -4.27 -5.56
N SER A 51 64.69 -3.44 -6.33
CA SER A 51 65.25 -2.85 -7.54
C SER A 51 64.23 -1.92 -8.20
N SER A 52 64.72 -0.75 -8.57
CA SER A 52 64.02 0.31 -9.28
C SER A 52 63.80 -0.05 -10.74
N ARG A 53 62.55 0.00 -11.22
CA ARG A 53 62.25 0.29 -12.63
C ARG A 53 61.01 1.17 -12.70
N ASN A 54 61.19 2.35 -13.28
CA ASN A 54 60.13 3.24 -13.73
C ASN A 54 59.13 2.44 -14.57
N THR A 55 57.88 2.36 -14.12
CA THR A 55 56.77 1.97 -14.97
C THR A 55 55.81 3.13 -14.98
N SER A 56 55.88 3.88 -16.08
CA SER A 56 54.89 4.83 -16.52
C SER A 56 53.49 4.36 -16.19
N SER A 57 52.68 5.29 -15.72
CA SER A 57 51.23 5.19 -15.66
C SER A 57 50.68 4.78 -17.03
N THR A 58 50.49 3.49 -17.24
CA THR A 58 49.58 3.00 -18.26
C THR A 58 48.18 3.25 -17.73
N ILE A 59 47.63 4.41 -18.09
CA ILE A 59 46.19 4.64 -18.14
C ILE A 59 45.62 3.41 -18.84
N ALA A 60 44.84 2.61 -18.12
CA ALA A 60 44.13 1.49 -18.70
C ALA A 60 43.37 2.04 -19.91
N ALA A 61 43.69 1.52 -21.09
CA ALA A 61 43.12 1.96 -22.34
C ALA A 61 41.60 2.00 -22.18
N ALA A 62 41.00 3.15 -22.49
CA ALA A 62 39.56 3.30 -22.51
C ALA A 62 38.99 2.16 -23.35
N LEU A 63 38.13 1.35 -22.73
CA LEU A 63 37.27 0.44 -23.49
C LEU A 63 36.56 1.28 -24.55
N PRO A 64 36.36 0.77 -25.78
CA PRO A 64 35.55 1.46 -26.76
C PRO A 64 34.24 1.82 -26.08
N PHE A 65 33.95 3.11 -26.01
CA PHE A 65 32.70 3.61 -25.45
C PHE A 65 31.60 3.20 -26.43
N GLU A 66 31.11 1.98 -26.27
CA GLU A 66 29.97 1.46 -27.00
C GLU A 66 28.75 2.18 -26.41
N LEU A 67 28.36 3.26 -27.09
CA LEU A 67 27.15 4.04 -26.87
C LEU A 67 25.89 3.30 -27.31
N SER A 68 25.87 1.96 -27.29
CA SER A 68 24.58 1.30 -27.23
C SER A 68 23.96 1.75 -25.91
N PRO A 69 22.81 2.46 -25.93
CA PRO A 69 22.07 2.62 -24.69
C PRO A 69 21.93 1.20 -24.10
N PRO A 70 22.09 1.04 -22.78
CA PRO A 70 21.83 -0.27 -22.17
C PRO A 70 20.47 -0.76 -22.69
N PRO A 71 20.31 -2.08 -22.93
CA PRO A 71 19.03 -2.62 -23.38
C PRO A 71 17.95 -1.93 -22.55
N ILE A 72 16.98 -1.30 -23.21
CA ILE A 72 15.84 -0.72 -22.50
C ILE A 72 15.29 -1.89 -21.71
N ASP A 73 15.44 -1.84 -20.39
CA ASP A 73 15.08 -2.94 -19.49
C ASP A 73 13.71 -3.46 -19.94
N HIS A 74 13.62 -4.79 -20.10
CA HIS A 74 12.43 -5.50 -20.55
C HIS A 74 11.17 -4.79 -20.05
N ASP A 75 10.42 -4.16 -20.96
CA ASP A 75 9.17 -3.55 -20.56
C ASP A 75 8.33 -4.68 -19.95
N PHE A 76 7.87 -4.47 -18.72
CA PHE A 76 7.04 -5.43 -18.01
C PHE A 76 5.84 -5.80 -18.88
N LEU A 77 5.27 -4.82 -19.59
CA LEU A 77 4.15 -5.04 -20.50
C LEU A 77 4.52 -5.88 -21.73
N ASP A 78 5.72 -5.71 -22.29
CA ASP A 78 6.21 -6.56 -23.39
C ASP A 78 6.36 -8.02 -22.91
N SER A 79 6.86 -8.21 -21.70
CA SER A 79 7.09 -9.53 -21.11
C SER A 79 5.78 -10.28 -20.88
N VAL A 80 4.77 -9.65 -20.26
CA VAL A 80 3.46 -10.27 -20.05
C VAL A 80 2.68 -10.47 -21.36
N THR A 81 2.87 -9.59 -22.35
CA THR A 81 2.26 -9.76 -23.69
C THR A 81 2.84 -11.00 -24.38
N ALA A 82 4.15 -11.24 -24.25
CA ALA A 82 4.78 -12.47 -24.74
C ALA A 82 4.28 -13.73 -24.03
N GLU A 83 3.81 -13.61 -22.78
CA GLU A 83 3.17 -14.67 -22.00
C GLU A 83 1.67 -14.86 -22.31
N GLY A 84 1.11 -14.09 -23.28
CA GLY A 84 -0.26 -14.24 -23.76
C GLY A 84 -1.26 -13.22 -23.17
N ALA A 85 -0.79 -12.21 -22.43
CA ALA A 85 -1.64 -11.14 -21.95
C ALA A 85 -2.23 -10.31 -23.10
N LYS A 86 -3.52 -9.96 -22.99
CA LYS A 86 -4.13 -8.90 -23.80
C LYS A 86 -4.03 -7.59 -23.02
N VAL A 87 -3.33 -6.62 -23.59
CA VAL A 87 -3.08 -5.31 -22.97
C VAL A 87 -3.83 -4.24 -23.77
N SER A 88 -4.53 -3.34 -23.07
CA SER A 88 -5.23 -2.21 -23.66
C SER A 88 -4.26 -1.15 -24.20
N GLU A 89 -4.77 -0.18 -24.98
CA GLU A 89 -3.97 0.96 -25.45
C GLU A 89 -3.40 1.82 -24.30
N GLU A 90 -4.01 1.75 -23.12
CA GLU A 90 -3.60 2.47 -21.91
C GLU A 90 -2.56 1.69 -21.08
N GLY A 91 -2.14 0.51 -21.54
CA GLY A 91 -1.17 -0.33 -20.84
C GLY A 91 -1.77 -1.14 -19.69
N ILE A 92 -3.08 -1.38 -19.70
CA ILE A 92 -3.76 -2.18 -18.67
C ILE A 92 -3.89 -3.62 -19.16
N ILE A 93 -3.46 -4.58 -18.36
CA ILE A 93 -3.64 -6.00 -18.67
C ILE A 93 -5.10 -6.39 -18.47
N GLU A 94 -5.83 -6.62 -19.56
CA GLU A 94 -7.26 -6.93 -19.52
C GLU A 94 -7.54 -8.38 -19.12
N THR A 95 -6.79 -9.31 -19.71
CA THR A 95 -6.96 -10.75 -19.49
C THR A 95 -5.74 -11.53 -19.96
N PHE A 96 -5.53 -12.72 -19.39
CA PHE A 96 -4.62 -13.75 -19.90
C PHE A 96 -5.39 -14.93 -20.53
N GLU A 97 -6.65 -14.70 -20.92
CA GLU A 97 -7.61 -15.73 -21.37
C GLU A 97 -7.91 -16.81 -20.31
N ASN A 98 -7.73 -16.47 -19.03
CA ASN A 98 -7.87 -17.36 -17.89
C ASN A 98 -8.83 -16.80 -16.81
N ASP A 99 -9.71 -15.86 -17.15
CA ASP A 99 -10.50 -15.09 -16.16
C ASP A 99 -11.24 -15.95 -15.13
N ASP A 100 -11.86 -17.05 -15.57
CA ASP A 100 -12.61 -17.94 -14.68
C ASP A 100 -11.68 -18.79 -13.78
N GLU A 101 -10.52 -19.20 -14.29
CA GLU A 101 -9.48 -19.88 -13.52
C GLU A 101 -8.87 -18.93 -12.48
N ALA A 102 -8.60 -17.68 -12.86
CA ALA A 102 -8.08 -16.67 -11.96
C ALA A 102 -9.07 -16.35 -10.83
N LEU A 103 -10.38 -16.31 -11.11
CA LEU A 103 -11.40 -16.14 -10.09
C LEU A 103 -11.46 -17.33 -9.12
N ASP A 104 -11.41 -18.57 -9.61
CA ASP A 104 -11.35 -19.76 -8.75
C ASP A 104 -10.05 -19.78 -7.90
N ALA A 105 -8.92 -19.38 -8.51
CA ALA A 105 -7.64 -19.29 -7.84
C ALA A 105 -7.61 -18.25 -6.73
N PHE A 106 -8.38 -17.16 -6.82
CA PHE A 106 -8.50 -16.19 -5.73
C PHE A 106 -9.08 -16.85 -4.47
N ASP A 107 -10.08 -17.73 -4.61
CA ASP A 107 -10.73 -18.39 -3.49
C ASP A 107 -9.95 -19.61 -2.97
N ASN A 108 -9.21 -20.31 -3.84
CA ASN A 108 -8.61 -21.61 -3.52
C ASN A 108 -7.07 -21.63 -3.46
N VAL A 109 -6.41 -20.67 -4.10
CA VAL A 109 -4.96 -20.70 -4.34
C VAL A 109 -4.36 -19.31 -4.05
N VAL A 110 -3.79 -18.65 -5.06
CA VAL A 110 -3.20 -17.32 -4.98
C VAL A 110 -3.21 -16.70 -6.37
N VAL A 111 -3.53 -15.42 -6.43
CA VAL A 111 -3.52 -14.61 -7.65
C VAL A 111 -2.62 -13.41 -7.50
N VAL A 112 -2.02 -12.99 -8.61
CA VAL A 112 -1.26 -11.75 -8.73
C VAL A 112 -1.89 -10.84 -9.77
N MET A 113 -2.01 -9.56 -9.46
CA MET A 113 -2.65 -8.56 -10.30
C MET A 113 -1.71 -7.37 -10.49
N ASP A 114 -1.59 -6.90 -11.72
CA ASP A 114 -0.96 -5.61 -11.99
C ASP A 114 -1.96 -4.46 -11.79
N LEU A 115 -1.69 -3.64 -10.79
CA LEU A 115 -2.43 -2.43 -10.47
C LEU A 115 -1.59 -1.18 -10.75
N SER A 116 -0.58 -1.26 -11.62
CA SER A 116 0.29 -0.14 -11.96
C SER A 116 -0.45 1.03 -12.64
N HIS A 117 -1.67 0.84 -13.11
CA HIS A 117 -2.54 1.93 -13.60
C HIS A 117 -3.23 2.74 -12.48
N PHE A 118 -3.31 2.22 -11.24
CA PHE A 118 -3.89 2.95 -10.10
C PHE A 118 -3.04 4.17 -9.72
N GLY A 119 -3.69 5.25 -9.30
CA GLY A 119 -3.01 6.47 -8.87
C GLY A 119 -2.18 6.25 -7.62
N ARG A 120 -0.97 6.82 -7.57
CA ARG A 120 -0.07 6.75 -6.41
C ARG A 120 0.45 8.14 -6.07
N LEU A 121 -0.03 8.70 -4.96
CA LEU A 121 0.41 10.00 -4.46
C LEU A 121 1.37 9.83 -3.27
N ARG A 122 2.49 10.52 -3.34
CA ARG A 122 3.41 10.70 -2.23
C ARG A 122 3.15 12.05 -1.57
N VAL A 123 2.65 12.03 -0.35
CA VAL A 123 2.41 13.22 0.47
C VAL A 123 3.53 13.34 1.50
N SER A 124 4.37 14.37 1.40
CA SER A 124 5.54 14.56 2.25
C SER A 124 5.51 15.91 2.98
N GLY A 125 6.51 16.15 3.83
CA GLY A 125 6.58 17.34 4.69
C GLY A 125 6.16 17.09 6.13
N ASP A 126 6.48 18.03 7.02
CA ASP A 126 6.29 17.89 8.47
C ASP A 126 4.81 17.81 8.85
N ASP A 127 3.93 18.50 8.11
CA ASP A 127 2.51 18.63 8.42
C ASP A 127 1.63 17.57 7.71
N ARG A 128 2.25 16.64 6.95
CA ARG A 128 1.54 15.67 6.09
C ARG A 128 0.46 14.85 6.80
N ILE A 129 0.71 14.45 8.05
CA ILE A 129 -0.23 13.64 8.85
C ILE A 129 -1.45 14.47 9.22
N GLN A 130 -1.23 15.66 9.78
CA GLN A 130 -2.31 16.57 10.14
C GLN A 130 -3.11 17.02 8.91
N PHE A 131 -2.42 17.27 7.80
CA PHE A 131 -3.05 17.64 6.55
C PHE A 131 -4.00 16.55 6.05
N LEU A 132 -3.53 15.30 5.90
CA LEU A 132 -4.38 14.19 5.47
C LEU A 132 -5.47 13.82 6.49
N HIS A 133 -5.18 13.99 7.78
CA HIS A 133 -6.19 13.96 8.82
C HIS A 133 -7.29 14.97 8.51
N ASN A 134 -6.98 16.20 8.11
CA ASN A 134 -8.04 17.18 7.86
C ASN A 134 -8.79 16.99 6.52
N GLN A 135 -8.21 16.27 5.55
CA GLN A 135 -8.80 16.11 4.21
C GLN A 135 -9.62 14.82 4.01
N THR A 136 -9.54 13.85 4.91
CA THR A 136 -10.11 12.51 4.70
C THR A 136 -10.90 12.00 5.91
N THR A 137 -11.55 10.84 5.80
CA THR A 137 -12.42 10.29 6.86
C THR A 137 -11.69 9.52 7.97
N ALA A 138 -10.52 8.92 7.70
CA ALA A 138 -9.77 8.12 8.67
C ALA A 138 -8.99 8.97 9.68
N ASN A 139 -8.73 8.43 10.87
CA ASN A 139 -7.91 9.10 11.87
C ASN A 139 -6.41 8.84 11.63
N PHE A 140 -5.73 9.77 10.95
CA PHE A 140 -4.30 9.65 10.70
C PHE A 140 -3.42 9.91 11.93
N GLU A 141 -3.92 10.58 12.98
CA GLU A 141 -3.12 10.96 14.16
C GLU A 141 -2.83 9.77 15.07
N CYS A 142 -3.61 8.69 14.97
CA CYS A 142 -3.36 7.45 15.72
C CYS A 142 -2.42 6.48 14.99
N LEU A 143 -1.95 6.83 13.78
CA LEU A 143 -1.08 5.97 12.98
C LEU A 143 0.39 6.36 13.12
N SER A 144 1.25 5.36 13.13
CA SER A 144 2.70 5.47 13.21
C SER A 144 3.39 4.94 11.95
N GLU A 145 4.68 5.21 11.81
CA GLU A 145 5.50 4.65 10.72
C GLU A 145 5.34 3.13 10.60
N GLY A 146 5.18 2.65 9.37
CA GLY A 146 4.97 1.24 9.06
C GLY A 146 3.54 0.75 9.29
N GLN A 147 2.59 1.64 9.61
CA GLN A 147 1.16 1.35 9.65
C GLN A 147 0.44 1.99 8.45
N GLY A 148 -0.83 1.65 8.28
CA GLY A 148 -1.66 2.14 7.19
C GLY A 148 -3.13 2.02 7.51
N CYS A 149 -3.97 2.59 6.65
CA CYS A 149 -5.42 2.51 6.78
C CYS A 149 -6.10 2.70 5.42
N GLU A 150 -7.36 2.30 5.34
CA GLU A 150 -8.28 2.82 4.33
C GLU A 150 -8.83 4.17 4.80
N THR A 151 -9.05 5.09 3.88
CA THR A 151 -9.70 6.37 4.12
C THR A 151 -10.53 6.77 2.92
N VAL A 152 -11.47 7.70 3.10
CA VAL A 152 -12.37 8.14 2.03
C VAL A 152 -12.16 9.63 1.77
N PHE A 153 -12.04 9.99 0.51
CA PHE A 153 -12.13 11.37 0.04
C PHE A 153 -13.58 11.72 -0.21
N VAL A 154 -14.00 12.86 0.32
CA VAL A 154 -15.38 13.33 0.22
C VAL A 154 -15.43 14.77 -0.29
N THR A 155 -16.52 15.10 -0.96
CA THR A 155 -16.83 16.49 -1.33
C THR A 155 -17.19 17.31 -0.08
N PRO A 156 -17.25 18.65 -0.18
CA PRO A 156 -17.74 19.52 0.90
C PRO A 156 -19.18 19.23 1.38
N THR A 157 -19.95 18.47 0.60
CA THR A 157 -21.32 18.02 0.92
C THR A 157 -21.38 16.54 1.34
N ALA A 158 -20.24 15.98 1.78
CA ALA A 158 -20.09 14.58 2.23
C ALA A 158 -20.42 13.51 1.15
N ARG A 159 -20.28 13.84 -0.13
CA ARG A 159 -20.43 12.84 -1.21
C ARG A 159 -19.12 12.12 -1.44
N THR A 160 -19.19 10.81 -1.63
CA THR A 160 -18.00 9.99 -1.77
C THR A 160 -17.34 10.26 -3.12
N ILE A 161 -16.06 10.64 -3.10
CA ILE A 161 -15.24 10.81 -4.30
C ILE A 161 -14.54 9.49 -4.59
N ASP A 162 -13.79 8.98 -3.62
CA ASP A 162 -12.99 7.76 -3.76
C ASP A 162 -12.57 7.18 -2.42
N ILE A 163 -12.20 5.90 -2.43
CA ILE A 163 -11.51 5.21 -1.35
C ILE A 163 -10.01 5.29 -1.64
N ALA A 164 -9.24 5.66 -0.63
CA ALA A 164 -7.79 5.74 -0.68
C ALA A 164 -7.16 4.78 0.32
N TYR A 165 -6.06 4.17 -0.10
CA TYR A 165 -5.30 3.24 0.72
C TYR A 165 -3.99 3.90 1.12
N ALA A 166 -3.80 4.10 2.43
CA ALA A 166 -2.71 4.92 2.95
C ALA A 166 -1.66 4.07 3.66
N TRP A 167 -0.37 4.31 3.35
CA TRP A 167 0.76 3.79 4.11
C TRP A 167 1.60 4.92 4.70
N ILE A 168 1.78 4.88 6.02
CA ILE A 168 2.62 5.83 6.75
C ILE A 168 4.08 5.39 6.64
N MET A 169 4.84 6.10 5.81
CA MET A 169 6.28 5.93 5.68
C MET A 169 7.02 6.94 6.54
N LYS A 170 8.32 6.70 6.75
CA LYS A 170 9.18 7.54 7.58
C LYS A 170 9.12 9.04 7.27
N LYS A 171 9.10 9.40 5.98
CA LYS A 171 9.13 10.80 5.50
C LYS A 171 7.96 11.17 4.60
N ALA A 172 6.99 10.27 4.42
CA ALA A 172 5.87 10.48 3.52
C ALA A 172 4.67 9.63 3.95
N VAL A 173 3.51 9.94 3.40
CA VAL A 173 2.37 9.03 3.32
C VAL A 173 2.20 8.69 1.85
N LEU A 174 2.13 7.40 1.54
CA LEU A 174 1.72 6.94 0.22
C LEU A 174 0.20 6.78 0.23
N LEU A 175 -0.47 7.32 -0.78
CA LEU A 175 -1.88 7.09 -1.06
C LEU A 175 -2.00 6.33 -2.38
N VAL A 176 -2.74 5.23 -2.39
CA VAL A 176 -3.19 4.57 -3.62
C VAL A 176 -4.65 4.96 -3.87
N LEU A 177 -4.96 5.38 -5.09
CA LEU A 177 -6.23 5.94 -5.55
C LEU A 177 -6.69 5.25 -6.83
N SER A 178 -7.99 5.33 -7.13
CA SER A 178 -8.48 4.91 -8.43
C SER A 178 -7.89 5.76 -9.56
N PRO A 179 -7.66 5.18 -10.76
CA PRO A 179 -7.08 5.90 -11.90
C PRO A 179 -7.87 7.17 -12.26
N GLU A 180 -9.20 7.09 -12.24
CA GLU A 180 -10.11 8.14 -12.71
C GLU A 180 -10.15 9.37 -11.79
N THR A 181 -9.79 9.19 -10.52
CA THR A 181 -9.92 10.20 -9.45
C THR A 181 -8.57 10.78 -9.04
N CYS A 182 -7.45 10.11 -9.35
CA CYS A 182 -6.11 10.51 -8.93
C CYS A 182 -5.79 11.98 -9.27
N GLY A 183 -6.06 12.40 -10.52
CA GLY A 183 -5.84 13.79 -10.96
C GLY A 183 -6.70 14.80 -10.19
N ASN A 184 -8.01 14.53 -10.10
CA ASN A 184 -8.96 15.40 -9.41
C ASN A 184 -8.66 15.53 -7.90
N ILE A 185 -8.28 14.42 -7.25
CA ILE A 185 -7.88 14.41 -5.83
C ILE A 185 -6.57 15.17 -5.64
N THR A 186 -5.60 15.01 -6.55
CA THR A 186 -4.35 15.78 -6.52
C THR A 186 -4.61 17.27 -6.60
N GLU A 187 -5.45 17.71 -7.55
CA GLU A 187 -5.86 19.12 -7.65
C GLU A 187 -6.59 19.61 -6.40
N MET A 188 -7.51 18.80 -5.88
CA MET A 188 -8.26 19.13 -4.67
C MET A 188 -7.32 19.33 -3.48
N LEU A 189 -6.40 18.40 -3.24
CA LEU A 189 -5.46 18.49 -2.15
C LEU A 189 -4.55 19.73 -2.29
N ASN A 190 -4.01 20.00 -3.48
CA ASN A 190 -3.18 21.17 -3.72
C ASN A 190 -3.91 22.50 -3.43
N LYS A 191 -5.23 22.57 -3.66
CA LYS A 191 -6.03 23.78 -3.31
C LYS A 191 -6.09 24.06 -1.81
N TYR A 192 -5.87 23.06 -0.97
CA TYR A 192 -5.92 23.19 0.48
C TYR A 192 -4.54 23.35 1.14
N ILE A 193 -3.46 23.37 0.36
CA ILE A 193 -2.12 23.68 0.87
C ILE A 193 -1.94 25.20 0.90
N PHE A 194 -1.81 25.77 2.08
CA PHE A 194 -1.52 27.19 2.28
C PHE A 194 -0.01 27.44 2.42
N PHE A 195 0.40 28.70 2.29
CA PHE A 195 1.83 29.08 2.31
C PHE A 195 2.57 28.69 3.60
N ALA A 196 1.85 28.51 4.70
CA ALA A 196 2.42 28.10 5.99
C ALA A 196 2.53 26.57 6.16
N ASP A 197 1.83 25.79 5.34
CA ASP A 197 1.79 24.34 5.45
C ASP A 197 3.07 23.73 4.86
N LYS A 198 3.73 22.87 5.63
CA LYS A 198 4.87 22.09 5.15
C LYS A 198 4.37 20.77 4.59
N VAL A 199 3.73 20.84 3.43
CA VAL A 199 3.19 19.69 2.70
C VAL A 199 3.55 19.78 1.23
N GLU A 200 4.01 18.67 0.67
CA GLU A 200 4.24 18.51 -0.77
C GLU A 200 3.54 17.25 -1.26
N ILE A 201 2.86 17.35 -2.39
CA ILE A 201 2.14 16.25 -3.01
C ILE A 201 2.78 15.97 -4.37
N GLN A 202 3.23 14.75 -4.55
CA GLN A 202 3.81 14.29 -5.80
C GLN A 202 3.04 13.08 -6.32
N ASP A 203 2.57 13.14 -7.56
CA ASP A 203 2.11 11.96 -8.28
C ASP A 203 3.33 11.14 -8.73
N ILE A 204 3.45 9.94 -8.17
CA ILE A 204 4.53 8.98 -8.46
C ILE A 204 4.02 7.76 -9.23
N THR A 205 2.81 7.83 -9.80
CA THR A 205 2.18 6.75 -10.57
C THR A 205 3.12 6.25 -11.66
N LYS A 206 3.62 7.13 -12.52
CA LYS A 206 4.53 6.75 -13.63
C LYS A 206 5.94 6.36 -13.18
N GLN A 207 6.29 6.57 -11.92
CA GLN A 207 7.60 6.26 -11.36
C GLN A 207 7.62 4.94 -10.58
N THR A 208 6.45 4.31 -10.39
CA THR A 208 6.30 3.12 -9.56
C THR A 208 5.30 2.13 -10.17
N CYS A 209 5.51 0.85 -9.90
CA CYS A 209 4.58 -0.23 -10.19
C CYS A 209 3.95 -0.71 -8.89
N LEU A 210 2.72 -1.23 -8.97
CA LEU A 210 1.99 -1.76 -7.83
C LEU A 210 1.36 -3.09 -8.20
N PHE A 211 1.76 -4.16 -7.52
CA PHE A 211 1.12 -5.46 -7.66
C PHE A 211 0.30 -5.80 -6.42
N ALA A 212 -0.80 -6.49 -6.61
CA ALA A 212 -1.61 -7.06 -5.54
C ALA A 212 -1.55 -8.58 -5.59
N LEU A 213 -1.19 -9.19 -4.46
CA LEU A 213 -1.17 -10.63 -4.24
C LEU A 213 -2.31 -11.00 -3.29
N SER A 214 -3.21 -11.89 -3.70
CA SER A 214 -4.39 -12.26 -2.91
C SER A 214 -4.65 -13.76 -2.99
N GLY A 215 -5.40 -14.28 -2.00
CA GLY A 215 -5.83 -15.68 -1.94
C GLY A 215 -5.25 -16.43 -0.75
N PRO A 216 -5.83 -17.59 -0.37
CA PRO A 216 -5.50 -18.31 0.86
C PRO A 216 -4.03 -18.76 0.95
N LYS A 217 -3.34 -18.93 -0.18
CA LYS A 217 -1.92 -19.30 -0.22
C LYS A 217 -0.96 -18.11 -0.30
N SER A 218 -1.46 -16.87 -0.31
CA SER A 218 -0.61 -15.68 -0.39
C SER A 218 0.40 -15.60 0.76
N SER A 219 0.00 -15.95 1.99
CA SER A 219 0.90 -15.99 3.16
C SER A 219 2.03 -17.01 3.01
N GLU A 220 1.77 -18.16 2.38
CA GLU A 220 2.78 -19.19 2.09
C GLU A 220 3.81 -18.65 1.08
N VAL A 221 3.34 -17.99 0.01
CA VAL A 221 4.19 -17.33 -0.98
C VAL A 221 5.11 -16.31 -0.30
N MET A 222 4.56 -15.44 0.57
CA MET A 222 5.36 -14.45 1.29
C MET A 222 6.40 -15.09 2.21
N ALA A 223 6.05 -16.17 2.91
CA ALA A 223 6.99 -16.90 3.74
C ALA A 223 8.15 -17.50 2.92
N ASN A 224 7.85 -18.11 1.77
CA ASN A 224 8.85 -18.69 0.87
C ASN A 224 9.81 -17.63 0.29
N LEU A 225 9.35 -16.39 0.14
CA LEU A 225 10.15 -15.26 -0.32
C LEU A 225 10.95 -14.56 0.81
N ASN A 226 10.98 -15.14 2.02
CA ASN A 226 11.58 -14.54 3.21
C ASN A 226 10.93 -13.20 3.63
N LEU A 227 9.65 -13.03 3.33
CA LEU A 227 8.82 -11.88 3.70
C LEU A 227 7.78 -12.26 4.78
N GLY A 228 8.04 -13.35 5.51
CA GLY A 228 7.14 -13.92 6.51
C GLY A 228 6.90 -13.05 7.74
N ASP A 229 7.68 -11.99 7.95
CA ASP A 229 7.50 -11.06 9.08
C ASP A 229 6.24 -10.19 8.94
N LEU A 230 5.68 -10.08 7.73
CA LEU A 230 4.39 -9.43 7.46
C LEU A 230 3.19 -10.37 7.63
N VAL A 231 3.41 -11.68 7.61
CA VAL A 231 2.31 -12.67 7.70
C VAL A 231 1.62 -12.56 9.05
N GLY A 232 0.29 -12.39 9.04
CA GLY A 232 -0.53 -12.23 10.23
C GLY A 232 -0.42 -10.86 10.92
N GLN A 233 0.29 -9.90 10.33
CA GLN A 233 0.29 -8.52 10.83
C GLN A 233 -1.04 -7.82 10.49
N PRO A 234 -1.44 -6.77 11.23
CA PRO A 234 -2.64 -6.00 10.92
C PRO A 234 -2.60 -5.37 9.53
N TYR A 235 -3.77 -5.18 8.93
CA TYR A 235 -3.95 -4.45 7.67
C TYR A 235 -3.19 -3.12 7.65
N GLY A 236 -2.58 -2.79 6.50
CA GLY A 236 -1.81 -1.57 6.31
C GLY A 236 -0.41 -1.59 6.93
N THR A 237 -0.06 -2.64 7.68
CA THR A 237 1.33 -2.84 8.12
C THR A 237 2.23 -2.92 6.90
N ASN A 238 3.24 -2.06 6.82
CA ASN A 238 4.14 -1.99 5.67
C ASN A 238 5.61 -1.96 6.09
N ARG A 239 6.45 -2.53 5.21
CA ARG A 239 7.88 -2.72 5.40
C ARG A 239 8.62 -2.52 4.08
N HIS A 240 9.86 -2.07 4.18
CA HIS A 240 10.77 -1.89 3.04
C HIS A 240 11.77 -3.04 2.98
N TYR A 241 11.87 -3.65 1.81
CA TYR A 241 12.76 -4.77 1.49
C TYR A 241 13.67 -4.40 0.31
N ASN A 242 14.61 -5.29 0.02
CA ASN A 242 15.52 -5.20 -1.10
C ASN A 242 15.53 -6.53 -1.86
N VAL A 243 15.18 -6.50 -3.14
CA VAL A 243 15.21 -7.64 -4.06
C VAL A 243 16.28 -7.36 -5.12
N ASN A 244 17.37 -8.12 -5.11
CA ASN A 244 18.48 -7.98 -6.08
C ASN A 244 19.08 -6.57 -6.17
N GLY A 245 19.14 -5.83 -5.07
CA GLY A 245 19.61 -4.44 -5.04
C GLY A 245 18.50 -3.40 -5.26
N MET A 246 17.29 -3.81 -5.63
CA MET A 246 16.16 -2.92 -5.91
C MET A 246 15.20 -2.82 -4.71
N PRO A 247 14.80 -1.60 -4.32
CA PRO A 247 13.89 -1.41 -3.19
C PRO A 247 12.46 -1.85 -3.56
N VAL A 248 11.84 -2.64 -2.67
CA VAL A 248 10.43 -3.03 -2.76
C VAL A 248 9.76 -2.74 -1.43
N THR A 249 8.62 -2.06 -1.45
CA THR A 249 7.80 -1.88 -0.25
C THR A 249 6.63 -2.84 -0.30
N VAL A 250 6.42 -3.58 0.78
CA VAL A 250 5.31 -4.54 0.87
C VAL A 250 4.41 -4.11 2.01
N GLY A 251 3.10 -4.08 1.74
CA GLY A 251 2.05 -3.83 2.72
C GLY A 251 1.13 -5.03 2.86
N VAL A 252 0.62 -5.26 4.07
CA VAL A 252 -0.48 -6.20 4.32
C VAL A 252 -1.79 -5.61 3.84
N GLY A 253 -2.55 -6.42 3.14
CA GLY A 253 -3.78 -6.07 2.45
C GLY A 253 -3.55 -5.45 1.09
N ASN A 254 -4.64 -5.30 0.35
CA ASN A 254 -4.73 -4.56 -0.90
C ASN A 254 -6.15 -4.01 -1.08
N ILE A 255 -6.43 -3.48 -2.27
CA ILE A 255 -7.69 -2.80 -2.61
C ILE A 255 -8.91 -3.75 -2.57
N ILE A 256 -8.69 -5.06 -2.60
CA ILE A 256 -9.77 -6.08 -2.59
C ILE A 256 -9.84 -6.81 -1.27
N SER A 257 -8.70 -7.28 -0.78
CA SER A 257 -8.63 -8.22 0.34
C SER A 257 -7.75 -7.69 1.47
N ASP A 258 -8.23 -7.89 2.69
CA ASP A 258 -7.50 -7.55 3.91
C ASP A 258 -6.40 -8.59 4.21
N GLU A 259 -6.55 -9.83 3.71
CA GLU A 259 -5.64 -10.96 3.97
C GLU A 259 -4.60 -11.17 2.85
N GLY A 260 -4.50 -10.24 1.89
CA GLY A 260 -3.51 -10.25 0.82
C GLY A 260 -2.28 -9.39 1.12
N PHE A 261 -1.52 -9.07 0.08
CA PHE A 261 -0.37 -8.17 0.14
C PHE A 261 -0.37 -7.24 -1.08
N SER A 262 0.21 -6.07 -0.91
CA SER A 262 0.52 -5.14 -2.01
C SER A 262 2.03 -4.92 -2.08
N LEU A 263 2.57 -4.91 -3.29
CA LEU A 263 4.00 -4.74 -3.55
C LEU A 263 4.20 -3.50 -4.41
N LEU A 264 4.82 -2.46 -3.84
CA LEU A 264 5.20 -1.23 -4.51
C LEU A 264 6.68 -1.28 -4.87
N MET A 265 7.01 -1.04 -6.14
CA MET A 265 8.39 -1.13 -6.63
C MET A 265 8.66 -0.14 -7.77
N SER A 266 9.92 -0.02 -8.19
CA SER A 266 10.27 0.70 -9.43
C SER A 266 9.93 -0.14 -10.66
N PRO A 267 9.68 0.48 -11.84
CA PRO A 267 9.46 -0.25 -13.10
C PRO A 267 10.55 -1.29 -13.41
N ALA A 268 11.82 -0.97 -13.15
CA ALA A 268 12.95 -1.89 -13.35
C ALA A 268 12.87 -3.19 -12.52
N ALA A 269 12.12 -3.19 -11.41
CA ALA A 269 11.95 -4.36 -10.56
C ALA A 269 10.70 -5.19 -10.91
N ALA A 270 9.77 -4.62 -11.67
CA ALA A 270 8.43 -5.18 -11.90
C ALA A 270 8.48 -6.57 -12.53
N ASP A 271 9.20 -6.72 -13.65
CA ASP A 271 9.33 -8.00 -14.36
C ASP A 271 9.93 -9.11 -13.48
N SER A 272 11.00 -8.79 -12.73
CA SER A 272 11.65 -9.75 -11.83
C SER A 272 10.72 -10.19 -10.70
N VAL A 273 9.95 -9.27 -10.11
CA VAL A 273 9.01 -9.58 -9.04
C VAL A 273 7.84 -10.40 -9.59
N TRP A 274 7.30 -10.03 -10.75
CA TRP A 274 6.21 -10.75 -11.40
C TRP A 274 6.57 -12.22 -11.66
N LYS A 275 7.69 -12.47 -12.35
CA LYS A 275 8.19 -13.84 -12.63
C LYS A 275 8.41 -14.64 -11.35
N THR A 276 8.91 -13.98 -10.30
CA THR A 276 9.11 -14.62 -8.99
C THR A 276 7.78 -15.06 -8.39
N LEU A 277 6.74 -14.21 -8.41
CA LEU A 277 5.41 -14.55 -7.90
C LEU A 277 4.77 -15.69 -8.70
N LEU A 278 4.87 -15.67 -10.04
CA LEU A 278 4.40 -16.76 -10.88
C LEU A 278 5.11 -18.08 -10.57
N SER A 279 6.43 -18.05 -10.34
CA SER A 279 7.20 -19.24 -9.97
C SER A 279 6.80 -19.85 -8.61
N GLN A 280 6.16 -19.06 -7.75
CA GLN A 280 5.58 -19.50 -6.47
C GLN A 280 4.13 -20.01 -6.61
N GLY A 281 3.61 -20.08 -7.85
CA GLY A 281 2.27 -20.58 -8.15
C GLY A 281 1.18 -19.52 -8.12
N ALA A 282 1.51 -18.22 -8.11
CA ALA A 282 0.53 -17.17 -8.31
C ALA A 282 -0.03 -17.23 -9.74
N ILE A 283 -1.36 -17.19 -9.86
CA ILE A 283 -2.05 -17.14 -11.15
C ILE A 283 -2.27 -15.68 -11.53
N PRO A 284 -1.88 -15.24 -12.74
CA PRO A 284 -2.07 -13.86 -13.14
C PRO A 284 -3.55 -13.57 -13.37
N LEU A 285 -4.02 -12.43 -12.87
CA LEU A 285 -5.40 -11.99 -12.97
C LEU A 285 -5.44 -10.61 -13.65
N GLY A 286 -6.22 -10.51 -14.73
CA GLY A 286 -6.40 -9.28 -15.52
C GLY A 286 -7.58 -8.41 -15.05
N SER A 287 -7.70 -7.20 -15.60
CA SER A 287 -8.70 -6.22 -15.18
C SER A 287 -10.16 -6.66 -15.41
N ASN A 288 -10.41 -7.58 -16.36
CA ASN A 288 -11.75 -8.15 -16.59
C ASN A 288 -12.22 -9.02 -15.41
N ALA A 289 -11.36 -9.92 -14.95
CA ALA A 289 -11.62 -10.73 -13.77
C ALA A 289 -11.65 -9.87 -12.49
N TRP A 290 -10.81 -8.82 -12.43
CA TRP A 290 -10.80 -7.87 -11.32
C TRP A 290 -12.14 -7.17 -11.13
N GLU A 291 -12.75 -6.73 -12.24
CA GLU A 291 -14.06 -6.07 -12.20
C GLU A 291 -15.15 -7.00 -11.63
N LYS A 292 -15.12 -8.28 -11.99
CA LYS A 292 -16.03 -9.28 -11.40
C LYS A 292 -15.74 -9.46 -9.91
N LEU A 293 -14.46 -9.56 -9.56
CA LEU A 293 -14.00 -9.81 -8.19
C LEU A 293 -14.34 -8.65 -7.24
N ARG A 294 -14.10 -7.40 -7.63
CA ARG A 294 -14.42 -6.24 -6.79
C ARG A 294 -15.93 -6.14 -6.52
N ILE A 295 -16.77 -6.51 -7.50
CA ILE A 295 -18.23 -6.59 -7.32
C ILE A 295 -18.59 -7.66 -6.30
N THR A 296 -18.06 -8.88 -6.44
CA THR A 296 -18.39 -9.99 -5.52
C THR A 296 -17.88 -9.75 -4.10
N GLN A 297 -16.77 -9.03 -3.95
CA GLN A 297 -16.23 -8.61 -2.66
C GLN A 297 -16.91 -7.33 -2.11
N GLY A 298 -17.88 -6.76 -2.82
CA GLY A 298 -18.61 -5.56 -2.38
C GLY A 298 -17.75 -4.30 -2.31
N ARG A 299 -16.69 -4.20 -3.11
CA ARG A 299 -15.80 -3.03 -3.17
C ARG A 299 -16.33 -2.05 -4.23
N PRO A 300 -16.81 -0.86 -3.83
CA PRO A 300 -17.39 0.11 -4.76
C PRO A 300 -16.29 0.90 -5.48
N ALA A 301 -16.59 1.38 -6.70
CA ALA A 301 -15.63 2.15 -7.50
C ALA A 301 -16.17 3.54 -7.94
N PRO A 302 -15.28 4.55 -8.11
CA PRO A 302 -15.64 5.84 -8.70
C PRO A 302 -16.31 5.71 -10.07
N GLY A 303 -17.34 6.53 -10.30
CA GLY A 303 -18.09 6.52 -11.56
C GLY A 303 -19.04 5.33 -11.72
N LYS A 304 -19.06 4.40 -10.75
CA LYS A 304 -19.99 3.27 -10.68
C LYS A 304 -20.89 3.43 -9.45
N GLU A 305 -20.50 2.82 -8.33
CA GLU A 305 -21.25 2.91 -7.07
C GLU A 305 -20.88 4.16 -6.26
N LEU A 306 -19.67 4.70 -6.45
CA LEU A 306 -19.25 5.96 -5.83
C LEU A 306 -19.58 7.12 -6.77
N THR A 307 -20.78 7.69 -6.56
CA THR A 307 -21.27 8.87 -7.29
C THR A 307 -21.59 10.00 -6.32
N ASN A 308 -21.94 11.16 -6.87
CA ASN A 308 -22.39 12.31 -6.07
C ASN A 308 -23.74 12.09 -5.37
N ASP A 309 -24.43 10.99 -5.64
CA ASP A 309 -25.75 10.69 -5.07
C ASP A 309 -25.65 10.03 -3.69
N PHE A 310 -24.57 9.28 -3.46
CA PHE A 310 -24.36 8.48 -2.25
C PHE A 310 -23.34 9.12 -1.32
N ASN A 311 -23.59 9.03 -0.02
CA ASN A 311 -22.59 9.33 1.00
C ASN A 311 -21.83 8.06 1.42
N VAL A 312 -20.80 8.25 2.25
CA VAL A 312 -19.86 7.18 2.66
C VAL A 312 -20.58 6.02 3.37
N LEU A 313 -21.61 6.30 4.17
CA LEU A 313 -22.37 5.29 4.91
C LEU A 313 -23.34 4.52 4.01
N GLU A 314 -23.99 5.22 3.07
CA GLU A 314 -24.84 4.61 2.04
C GLU A 314 -24.03 3.71 1.10
N ALA A 315 -22.76 4.04 0.86
CA ALA A 315 -21.84 3.22 0.09
C ALA A 315 -21.25 2.02 0.86
N GLY A 316 -21.67 1.79 2.11
CA GLY A 316 -21.21 0.65 2.92
C GLY A 316 -19.80 0.80 3.51
N LEU A 317 -19.19 1.99 3.44
CA LEU A 317 -17.80 2.23 3.82
C LEU A 317 -17.63 2.60 5.31
N TRP A 318 -18.38 1.93 6.18
CA TRP A 318 -18.40 2.20 7.62
C TRP A 318 -17.02 2.05 8.28
N ASN A 319 -16.25 1.07 7.84
CA ASN A 319 -14.93 0.74 8.40
C ASN A 319 -13.85 1.77 8.02
N SER A 320 -14.11 2.60 7.01
CA SER A 320 -13.15 3.59 6.49
C SER A 320 -13.39 5.00 7.08
N ILE A 321 -14.22 5.12 8.12
CA ILE A 321 -14.56 6.40 8.80
C ILE A 321 -14.22 6.35 10.29
N SER A 322 -13.56 7.40 10.78
CA SER A 322 -13.43 7.64 12.23
C SER A 322 -14.48 8.65 12.70
N LEU A 323 -15.58 8.18 13.31
CA LEU A 323 -16.65 9.05 13.84
C LEU A 323 -16.21 9.93 15.03
N ASN A 324 -15.18 9.50 15.75
CA ASN A 324 -14.66 10.21 16.93
C ASN A 324 -13.68 11.35 16.59
N LYS A 325 -13.48 11.62 15.30
CA LYS A 325 -12.53 12.60 14.80
C LYS A 325 -13.19 13.97 14.60
N VAL A 326 -12.44 15.03 14.90
CA VAL A 326 -12.86 16.41 14.62
C VAL A 326 -12.41 16.78 13.20
N PHE A 327 -13.36 16.86 12.25
CA PHE A 327 -13.09 17.36 10.90
C PHE A 327 -12.90 18.87 10.91
N LEU A 328 -11.84 19.37 10.28
CA LEU A 328 -11.60 20.81 10.19
C LEU A 328 -11.84 21.41 8.80
N LEU A 329 -11.71 20.69 7.68
CA LEU A 329 -11.59 21.39 6.38
C LEU A 329 -12.58 21.00 5.27
N THR A 330 -13.06 19.75 5.15
CA THR A 330 -14.08 19.39 4.14
C THR A 330 -15.53 19.73 4.53
N GLY A 331 -15.69 20.73 5.40
CA GLY A 331 -16.98 21.30 5.78
C GLY A 331 -17.51 20.73 7.09
N ALA A 332 -17.70 21.60 8.09
CA ALA A 332 -18.46 21.26 9.30
C ALA A 332 -19.82 20.60 8.96
N LYS A 333 -20.41 20.98 7.82
CA LYS A 333 -21.60 20.36 7.22
C LYS A 333 -21.42 18.90 6.82
N ALA A 334 -20.30 18.54 6.19
CA ALA A 334 -20.05 17.15 5.80
C ALA A 334 -19.96 16.25 7.04
N ARG A 335 -19.27 16.71 8.09
CA ARG A 335 -19.21 16.03 9.38
C ARG A 335 -20.59 15.91 10.03
N GLU A 336 -21.32 17.02 10.13
CA GLU A 336 -22.67 17.04 10.72
C GLU A 336 -23.60 16.08 9.97
N GLN A 337 -23.50 16.04 8.64
CA GLN A 337 -24.29 15.15 7.81
C GLN A 337 -23.90 13.69 7.99
N ILE A 338 -22.61 13.33 7.96
CA ILE A 338 -22.15 11.95 8.22
C ILE A 338 -22.57 11.51 9.63
N PHE A 339 -22.38 12.37 10.64
CA PHE A 339 -22.74 12.05 12.02
C PHE A 339 -24.26 11.90 12.21
N HIS A 340 -25.04 12.80 11.63
CA HIS A 340 -26.50 12.75 11.70
C HIS A 340 -27.07 11.53 10.94
N LEU A 341 -26.47 11.16 9.81
CA LEU A 341 -26.83 9.93 9.09
C LEU A 341 -26.44 8.67 9.87
N ALA A 342 -25.27 8.67 10.52
CA ALA A 342 -24.87 7.57 11.40
C ALA A 342 -25.87 7.38 12.55
N LEU A 343 -26.30 8.47 13.19
CA LEU A 343 -27.32 8.42 14.24
C LEU A 343 -28.70 7.94 13.76
N LYS A 344 -29.07 8.19 12.50
CA LYS A 344 -30.35 7.72 11.93
C LYS A 344 -30.38 6.24 11.60
N ASN A 345 -29.20 5.64 11.38
CA ASN A 345 -29.05 4.25 10.97
C ASN A 345 -28.67 3.32 12.16
N LEU A 346 -28.57 3.86 13.38
CA LEU A 346 -28.43 3.14 14.65
C LEU A 346 -29.79 2.89 15.29
#